data_AF-A0A2U1C751-F1
#
_entry.id   AF-A0A2U1C751-F1
#
_cell.length_a   1.000
_cell.length_b   1.000
_cell.length_c   1.000
_cell.angle_alpha   90.00
_cell.angle_beta   90.00
_cell.angle_gamma   90.00
#
_symmetry.space_group_name_H-M   'P 1'
#
loop_
_entity.id
_entity.type
_entity.pdbx_description
1 polymer ?
#
loop_
_entity_poly.entity_id
_entity_poly.type
_entity_poly.pdbx_seq_one_letter_code
_entity_poly.pdbx_strand_id
1 'polypeptide(L)'
;MIRGMMFAVGALVPGQQAWTTAGTYSFTVPDNCTEIASVGIGSGGSGATGSSGDSNTSGGGGGGALTYHNAIAVTPGETLTVVIGVPGYAVVFTNGDGVAGAACTIKRGATTLLEARGGSGGSNTGTGGPGGVATTPSGGVSYAGGLGGGASSGFFTSGGSSGRYAAAGVTGGPAASGIPPANGADLFGNSTGSTVGHGGAGVKGPNSSAGVVGGVRIMWGPGRSFPSNAADV
;
A
#
# COMPACT_ATOMS: atom_id res chain seq x y z
N MET A 1 -40.46 13.80 39.27
CA MET A 1 -39.38 14.68 38.78
C MET A 1 -38.39 13.79 38.03
N ILE A 2 -38.46 13.76 36.69
CA ILE A 2 -37.49 13.03 35.86
C ILE A 2 -36.19 13.82 35.91
N ARG A 3 -35.20 13.28 36.62
CA ARG A 3 -33.85 13.83 36.73
C ARG A 3 -33.19 13.61 35.38
N GLY A 4 -33.16 14.65 34.55
CA GLY A 4 -32.48 14.64 33.26
C GLY A 4 -31.03 14.26 33.46
N MET A 5 -30.66 13.04 33.07
CA MET A 5 -29.27 12.65 32.89
C MET A 5 -28.80 13.36 31.62
N MET A 6 -28.36 14.61 31.78
CA MET A 6 -27.53 15.28 30.80
C MET A 6 -26.22 14.49 30.77
N PHE A 7 -26.10 13.56 29.82
CA PHE A 7 -24.84 12.89 29.53
C PHE A 7 -23.83 13.98 29.19
N ALA A 8 -22.82 14.16 30.03
CA ALA A 8 -21.64 14.91 29.64
C ALA A 8 -21.05 14.19 28.43
N VAL A 9 -21.18 14.78 27.24
CA VAL A 9 -20.51 14.30 26.04
C VAL A 9 -19.01 14.38 26.33
N GLY A 10 -18.38 13.23 26.60
CA GLY A 10 -16.93 13.18 26.84
C GLY A 10 -16.18 13.69 25.62
N ALA A 11 -15.16 14.53 25.82
CA ALA A 11 -14.36 15.04 24.72
C ALA A 11 -13.72 13.88 23.92
N LEU A 12 -13.74 13.97 22.58
CA LEU A 12 -13.08 13.00 21.72
C LEU A 12 -11.57 13.04 21.96
N VAL A 13 -11.02 11.93 22.46
CA VAL A 13 -9.57 11.77 22.66
C VAL A 13 -8.92 11.45 21.31
N PRO A 14 -7.90 12.20 20.85
CA PRO A 14 -7.15 11.85 19.66
C PRO A 14 -6.56 10.44 19.75
N GLY A 15 -6.43 9.79 18.61
CA GLY A 15 -5.81 8.47 18.56
C GLY A 15 -5.60 7.97 17.14
N GLN A 16 -4.96 6.82 17.07
CA GLN A 16 -4.62 6.18 15.82
C GLN A 16 -4.56 4.65 15.94
N GLN A 17 -4.75 3.98 14.82
CA GLN A 17 -4.54 2.54 14.69
C GLN A 17 -4.01 2.21 13.30
N ALA A 18 -3.03 1.32 13.23
CA ALA A 18 -2.43 0.87 11.97
C ALA A 18 -2.45 -0.66 11.85
N TRP A 19 -2.60 -1.13 10.62
CA TRP A 19 -2.56 -2.54 10.25
C TRP A 19 -1.61 -2.72 9.07
N THR A 20 -0.57 -3.53 9.26
CA THR A 20 0.49 -3.80 8.27
C THR A 20 0.62 -5.29 7.95
N THR A 21 -0.25 -6.13 8.50
CA THR A 21 -0.30 -7.56 8.24
C THR A 21 -1.52 -7.86 7.37
N ALA A 22 -1.35 -8.70 6.33
CA ALA A 22 -2.43 -9.08 5.45
C ALA A 22 -3.57 -9.78 6.21
N GLY A 23 -4.81 -9.38 5.93
CA GLY A 23 -5.98 -9.90 6.65
C GLY A 23 -7.16 -8.94 6.64
N THR A 24 -8.23 -9.37 7.30
CA THR A 24 -9.46 -8.58 7.50
C THR A 24 -9.62 -8.27 8.98
N TYR A 25 -9.86 -7.00 9.27
CA TYR A 25 -9.98 -6.46 10.62
C TYR A 25 -11.25 -5.63 10.76
N SER A 26 -11.68 -5.44 12.00
CA SER A 26 -12.77 -4.53 12.35
C SER A 26 -12.20 -3.32 13.10
N PHE A 27 -12.67 -2.13 12.74
CA PHE A 27 -12.42 -0.89 13.46
C PHE A 27 -13.75 -0.32 13.94
N THR A 28 -13.91 -0.17 15.24
CA THR A 28 -15.07 0.50 15.83
C THR A 28 -14.75 1.99 15.97
N VAL A 29 -15.58 2.83 15.37
CA VAL A 29 -15.44 4.29 15.43
C VAL A 29 -15.61 4.74 16.88
N PRO A 30 -14.64 5.47 17.46
CA PRO A 30 -14.74 5.93 18.84
C PRO A 30 -15.97 6.79 19.10
N ASP A 31 -16.41 6.82 20.36
CA ASP A 31 -17.48 7.71 20.79
C ASP A 31 -17.15 9.16 20.46
N ASN A 32 -18.17 9.93 20.07
CA ASN A 32 -18.06 11.34 19.69
C ASN A 32 -17.13 11.62 18.48
N CYS A 33 -16.76 10.59 17.71
CA CYS A 33 -16.03 10.73 16.46
C CYS A 33 -16.98 10.72 15.26
N THR A 34 -17.10 11.85 14.56
CA THR A 34 -17.92 11.98 13.34
C THR A 34 -17.07 12.03 12.07
N GLU A 35 -15.75 12.14 12.20
CA GLU A 35 -14.83 12.20 11.07
C GLU A 35 -13.48 11.54 11.42
N ILE A 36 -12.98 10.74 10.49
CA ILE A 36 -11.63 10.16 10.56
C ILE A 36 -10.77 10.65 9.40
N ALA A 37 -9.46 10.60 9.61
CA ALA A 37 -8.47 10.63 8.55
C ALA A 37 -7.89 9.23 8.36
N SER A 38 -7.52 8.88 7.14
CA SER A 38 -6.89 7.59 6.86
C SER A 38 -5.90 7.69 5.73
N VAL A 39 -4.91 6.80 5.78
CA VAL A 39 -3.95 6.56 4.70
C VAL A 39 -3.86 5.05 4.49
N GLY A 40 -3.83 4.62 3.23
CA GLY A 40 -3.62 3.25 2.85
C GLY A 40 -2.59 3.15 1.74
N ILE A 41 -1.82 2.06 1.78
CA ILE A 41 -0.85 1.69 0.75
C ILE A 41 -1.20 0.27 0.31
N GLY A 42 -1.40 0.07 -1.00
CA GLY A 42 -1.66 -1.25 -1.57
C GLY A 42 -0.44 -2.15 -1.52
N SER A 43 -0.63 -3.46 -1.59
CA SER A 43 0.48 -4.42 -1.55
C SER A 43 1.22 -4.47 -2.90
N GLY A 44 2.52 -4.72 -2.87
CA GLY A 44 3.34 -4.84 -4.07
C GLY A 44 3.13 -6.16 -4.80
N GLY A 45 3.33 -6.15 -6.12
CA GLY A 45 3.41 -7.36 -6.94
C GLY A 45 4.78 -8.03 -6.83
N SER A 46 4.87 -9.33 -7.11
CA SER A 46 6.15 -10.05 -7.14
C SER A 46 6.88 -9.88 -8.46
N GLY A 47 8.18 -10.16 -8.44
CA GLY A 47 8.96 -10.25 -9.67
C GLY A 47 8.66 -11.53 -10.46
N ALA A 48 9.03 -11.53 -11.73
CA ALA A 48 8.95 -12.70 -12.60
C ALA A 48 10.18 -13.59 -12.46
N THR A 49 10.07 -14.82 -12.96
CA THR A 49 11.18 -15.78 -13.09
C THR A 49 11.39 -16.18 -14.55
N GLY A 50 12.64 -16.22 -14.99
CA GLY A 50 13.05 -16.72 -16.30
C GLY A 50 13.88 -18.01 -16.19
N SER A 51 13.92 -18.83 -17.25
CA SER A 51 14.72 -20.06 -17.26
C SER A 51 16.22 -19.77 -17.24
N SER A 52 17.00 -20.62 -16.58
CA SER A 52 18.46 -20.60 -16.70
C SER A 52 18.88 -20.86 -18.15
N GLY A 53 19.58 -19.91 -18.76
CA GLY A 53 20.01 -20.00 -20.17
C GLY A 53 19.16 -19.22 -21.16
N ASP A 54 17.98 -18.73 -20.76
CA ASP A 54 17.19 -17.82 -21.61
C ASP A 54 17.92 -16.49 -21.81
N SER A 55 17.84 -15.94 -23.02
CA SER A 55 18.30 -14.56 -23.30
C SER A 55 17.35 -13.51 -22.70
N ASN A 56 16.15 -13.93 -22.31
CA ASN A 56 15.13 -13.04 -21.76
C ASN A 56 15.38 -12.74 -20.28
N THR A 57 15.37 -11.46 -19.97
CA THR A 57 15.42 -10.92 -18.60
C THR A 57 14.06 -11.06 -17.93
N SER A 58 14.01 -11.07 -16.60
CA SER A 58 12.74 -11.13 -15.85
C SER A 58 12.43 -9.79 -15.21
N GLY A 59 11.22 -9.28 -15.36
CA GLY A 59 10.81 -7.98 -14.82
C GLY A 59 10.52 -8.02 -13.32
N GLY A 60 10.76 -6.90 -12.64
CA GLY A 60 10.38 -6.70 -11.24
C GLY A 60 8.88 -6.43 -11.11
N GLY A 61 8.31 -6.66 -9.93
CA GLY A 61 6.93 -6.30 -9.63
C GLY A 61 6.75 -4.80 -9.41
N GLY A 62 5.55 -4.29 -9.68
CA GLY A 62 5.17 -2.91 -9.37
C GLY A 62 4.84 -2.73 -7.89
N GLY A 63 5.04 -1.52 -7.37
CA GLY A 63 4.61 -1.16 -6.02
C GLY A 63 3.13 -0.77 -5.96
N GLY A 64 2.51 -0.79 -4.78
CA GLY A 64 1.13 -0.38 -4.58
C GLY A 64 0.93 1.14 -4.58
N ALA A 65 -0.30 1.56 -4.88
CA ALA A 65 -0.71 2.96 -4.78
C ALA A 65 -0.79 3.40 -3.31
N LEU A 66 -0.62 4.70 -3.07
CA LEU A 66 -0.95 5.35 -1.80
C LEU A 66 -2.24 6.16 -2.00
N THR A 67 -3.18 6.03 -1.08
CA THR A 67 -4.39 6.86 -1.01
C THR A 67 -4.56 7.38 0.41
N TYR A 68 -4.92 8.64 0.59
CA TYR A 68 -5.33 9.18 1.88
C TYR A 68 -6.55 10.08 1.77
N HIS A 69 -7.29 10.21 2.87
CA HIS A 69 -8.47 11.05 2.97
C HIS A 69 -8.58 11.61 4.39
N ASN A 70 -8.72 12.93 4.55
CA ASN A 70 -8.67 13.58 5.87
C ASN A 70 -10.03 13.85 6.53
N ALA A 71 -11.11 13.73 5.76
CA ALA A 71 -12.47 14.03 6.20
C ALA A 71 -13.47 12.91 5.84
N ILE A 72 -13.15 11.64 6.18
CA ILE A 72 -14.11 10.54 5.98
C ILE A 72 -15.19 10.68 7.05
N ALA A 73 -16.41 11.00 6.63
CA ALA A 73 -17.56 11.05 7.53
C ALA A 73 -17.87 9.66 8.10
N VAL A 74 -18.02 9.59 9.41
CA VAL A 74 -18.33 8.38 10.18
C VAL A 74 -19.40 8.63 11.25
N THR A 75 -19.99 7.56 11.75
CA THR A 75 -20.94 7.58 12.87
C THR A 75 -20.27 6.99 14.11
N PRO A 76 -20.31 7.64 15.28
CA PRO A 76 -19.82 7.06 16.52
C PRO A 76 -20.38 5.65 16.76
N GLY A 77 -19.51 4.71 17.14
CA GLY A 77 -19.87 3.32 17.40
C GLY A 77 -20.11 2.44 16.17
N GLU A 78 -20.11 2.98 14.95
CA GLU A 78 -20.18 2.13 13.76
C GLU A 78 -18.92 1.28 13.60
N THR A 79 -19.05 0.14 12.92
CA THR A 79 -17.90 -0.73 12.61
C THR A 79 -17.54 -0.63 11.14
N LEU A 80 -16.29 -0.30 10.87
CA LEU A 80 -15.69 -0.30 9.53
C LEU A 80 -14.86 -1.56 9.35
N THR A 81 -14.91 -2.14 8.14
CA THR A 81 -14.03 -3.24 7.76
C THR A 81 -12.74 -2.68 7.19
N VAL A 82 -11.62 -3.10 7.74
CA VAL A 82 -10.28 -2.79 7.22
C VAL A 82 -9.71 -4.06 6.60
N VAL A 83 -9.31 -3.99 5.34
CA VAL A 83 -8.70 -5.10 4.61
C VAL A 83 -7.28 -4.71 4.24
N ILE A 84 -6.31 -5.53 4.64
CA ILE A 84 -4.92 -5.43 4.19
C ILE A 84 -4.68 -6.49 3.14
N GLY A 85 -4.35 -6.05 1.93
CA GLY A 85 -4.14 -6.92 0.78
C GLY A 85 -2.95 -7.86 0.98
N VAL A 86 -3.08 -9.10 0.52
CA VAL A 86 -1.92 -10.00 0.38
C VAL A 86 -0.94 -9.48 -0.67
N PRO A 87 0.38 -9.59 -0.44
CA PRO A 87 1.36 -9.27 -1.48
C PRO A 87 1.40 -10.34 -2.56
N GLY A 88 1.97 -10.00 -3.73
CA GLY A 88 2.32 -10.99 -4.73
C GLY A 88 3.33 -11.99 -4.16
N TYR A 89 3.02 -13.29 -4.24
CA TYR A 89 3.93 -14.33 -3.75
C TYR A 89 5.08 -14.57 -4.73
N ALA A 90 6.22 -15.03 -4.22
CA ALA A 90 7.37 -15.40 -5.03
C ALA A 90 7.01 -16.52 -6.01
N VAL A 91 7.45 -16.39 -7.26
CA VAL A 91 7.30 -17.42 -8.28
C VAL A 91 8.54 -18.32 -8.23
N VAL A 92 8.34 -19.64 -8.29
CA VAL A 92 9.39 -20.64 -8.06
C VAL A 92 9.41 -21.66 -9.22
N PHE A 93 10.61 -21.96 -9.72
CA PHE A 93 10.93 -23.00 -10.72
C PHE A 93 10.08 -23.00 -11.99
N THR A 94 9.55 -21.85 -12.38
CA THR A 94 8.70 -21.73 -13.58
C THR A 94 9.19 -20.55 -14.39
N ASN A 95 9.24 -20.66 -15.73
CA ASN A 95 9.34 -19.47 -16.57
C ASN A 95 7.97 -18.77 -16.51
N GLY A 96 7.80 -17.84 -15.58
CA GLY A 96 6.49 -17.40 -15.12
C GLY A 96 6.44 -15.93 -14.78
N ASP A 97 5.33 -15.30 -15.15
CA ASP A 97 5.00 -13.94 -14.73
C ASP A 97 4.82 -13.88 -13.20
N GLY A 98 5.18 -12.74 -12.65
CA GLY A 98 4.93 -12.39 -11.26
C GLY A 98 3.43 -12.26 -10.95
N VAL A 99 3.13 -12.27 -9.67
CA VAL A 99 1.77 -12.22 -9.13
C VAL A 99 1.47 -10.80 -8.66
N ALA A 100 0.27 -10.30 -8.96
CA ALA A 100 -0.17 -9.00 -8.46
C ALA A 100 -0.38 -9.00 -6.94
N GLY A 101 -0.06 -7.87 -6.30
CA GLY A 101 -0.46 -7.58 -4.93
C GLY A 101 -1.93 -7.13 -4.88
N ALA A 102 -2.60 -7.43 -3.76
CA ALA A 102 -3.98 -7.02 -3.54
C ALA A 102 -4.09 -5.60 -2.98
N ALA A 103 -5.27 -5.00 -3.13
CA ALA A 103 -5.58 -3.68 -2.60
C ALA A 103 -5.76 -3.70 -1.08
N CYS A 104 -5.47 -2.56 -0.45
CA CYS A 104 -5.83 -2.27 0.94
C CYS A 104 -7.05 -1.35 0.96
N THR A 105 -8.05 -1.65 1.79
CA THR A 105 -9.32 -0.93 1.78
C THR A 105 -9.90 -0.65 3.17
N ILE A 106 -10.65 0.43 3.28
CA ILE A 106 -11.60 0.68 4.37
C ILE A 106 -13.01 0.65 3.78
N LYS A 107 -13.92 -0.12 4.38
CA LYS A 107 -15.29 -0.30 3.89
C LYS A 107 -16.34 -0.10 4.97
N ARG A 108 -17.48 0.46 4.57
CA ARG A 108 -18.75 0.45 5.32
C ARG A 108 -19.73 -0.44 4.55
N GLY A 109 -19.88 -1.68 4.99
CA GLY A 109 -20.61 -2.68 4.20
C GLY A 109 -19.98 -2.85 2.81
N ALA A 110 -20.76 -2.64 1.75
CA ALA A 110 -20.28 -2.69 0.37
C ALA A 110 -19.60 -1.39 -0.11
N THR A 111 -19.72 -0.29 0.64
CA THR A 111 -19.19 1.01 0.24
C THR A 111 -17.71 1.12 0.60
N THR A 112 -16.85 1.29 -0.41
CA THR A 112 -15.43 1.59 -0.22
C THR A 112 -15.24 3.05 0.16
N LEU A 113 -14.67 3.29 1.35
CA LEU A 113 -14.34 4.62 1.86
C LEU A 113 -12.90 5.02 1.52
N LEU A 114 -12.00 4.04 1.45
CA LEU A 114 -10.62 4.20 1.00
C LEU A 114 -10.20 2.95 0.23
N GLU A 115 -9.51 3.13 -0.89
CA GLU A 115 -8.85 2.06 -1.63
C GLU A 115 -7.46 2.49 -2.08
N ALA A 116 -6.48 1.67 -1.74
CA ALA A 116 -5.11 1.77 -2.20
C ALA A 116 -4.80 0.50 -3.00
N ARG A 117 -4.77 0.61 -4.34
CA ARG A 117 -4.63 -0.54 -5.23
C ARG A 117 -3.23 -1.16 -5.14
N GLY A 118 -3.16 -2.49 -5.20
CA GLY A 118 -1.87 -3.20 -5.25
C GLY A 118 -1.18 -3.07 -6.61
N GLY A 119 0.12 -3.35 -6.63
CA GLY A 119 0.94 -3.37 -7.85
C GLY A 119 0.83 -4.69 -8.60
N SER A 120 1.05 -4.66 -9.92
CA SER A 120 1.07 -5.84 -10.77
C SER A 120 2.38 -6.62 -10.65
N GLY A 121 2.35 -7.92 -10.95
CA GLY A 121 3.57 -8.71 -11.07
C GLY A 121 4.41 -8.32 -12.29
N GLY A 122 5.72 -8.58 -12.23
CA GLY A 122 6.61 -8.41 -13.39
C GLY A 122 6.38 -9.48 -14.46
N SER A 123 6.76 -9.24 -15.71
CA SER A 123 6.66 -10.25 -16.77
C SER A 123 7.96 -11.04 -16.96
N ASN A 124 7.83 -12.33 -17.27
CA ASN A 124 8.95 -13.20 -17.64
C ASN A 124 9.63 -12.79 -18.96
N THR A 125 9.01 -11.91 -19.74
CA THR A 125 9.57 -11.29 -20.96
C THR A 125 10.44 -10.07 -20.67
N GLY A 126 10.58 -9.67 -19.40
CA GLY A 126 11.46 -8.58 -18.98
C GLY A 126 10.75 -7.25 -18.81
N THR A 127 9.44 -7.18 -19.02
CA THR A 127 8.67 -5.97 -18.73
C THR A 127 8.41 -5.88 -17.23
N GLY A 128 8.71 -4.74 -16.61
CA GLY A 128 8.39 -4.49 -15.20
C GLY A 128 6.88 -4.37 -14.97
N GLY A 129 6.42 -4.86 -13.82
CA GLY A 129 5.00 -4.83 -13.45
C GLY A 129 4.50 -3.40 -13.23
N PRO A 130 3.32 -3.03 -13.77
CA PRO A 130 2.70 -1.75 -13.45
C PRO A 130 2.54 -1.51 -11.95
N GLY A 131 2.77 -0.27 -11.51
CA GLY A 131 2.43 0.13 -10.15
C GLY A 131 0.90 0.21 -9.95
N GLY A 132 0.45 0.16 -8.71
CA GLY A 132 -0.96 0.32 -8.36
C GLY A 132 -1.49 1.65 -8.88
N VAL A 133 -2.66 1.62 -9.51
CA VAL A 133 -3.26 2.81 -10.13
C VAL A 133 -3.82 3.75 -9.06
N ALA A 134 -3.52 5.05 -9.18
CA ALA A 134 -4.18 6.07 -8.39
C ALA A 134 -5.63 6.26 -8.86
N THR A 135 -6.58 5.80 -8.05
CA THR A 135 -8.00 6.08 -8.24
C THR A 135 -8.48 6.82 -7.01
N THR A 136 -8.71 8.13 -7.14
CA THR A 136 -9.20 8.96 -6.03
C THR A 136 -10.67 8.66 -5.76
N PRO A 137 -11.04 8.15 -4.56
CA PRO A 137 -12.42 8.28 -4.09
C PRO A 137 -12.74 9.78 -3.94
N SER A 138 -14.02 10.16 -4.05
CA SER A 138 -14.48 11.53 -3.81
C SER A 138 -13.87 12.10 -2.53
N GLY A 139 -13.06 13.17 -2.63
CA GLY A 139 -12.47 13.88 -1.50
C GLY A 139 -11.10 13.37 -1.01
N GLY A 140 -10.58 12.28 -1.59
CA GLY A 140 -9.26 11.72 -1.26
C GLY A 140 -8.14 12.17 -2.20
N VAL A 141 -6.89 11.98 -1.78
CA VAL A 141 -5.68 12.17 -2.58
C VAL A 141 -5.04 10.81 -2.83
N SER A 142 -4.62 10.54 -4.07
CA SER A 142 -4.00 9.27 -4.45
C SER A 142 -2.76 9.47 -5.31
N TYR A 143 -1.78 8.60 -5.12
CA TYR A 143 -0.54 8.54 -5.89
C TYR A 143 -0.26 7.11 -6.33
N ALA A 144 0.05 6.94 -7.61
CA ALA A 144 0.30 5.63 -8.18
C ALA A 144 1.56 5.01 -7.58
N GLY A 145 1.63 3.68 -7.56
CA GLY A 145 2.87 2.97 -7.29
C GLY A 145 3.87 3.11 -8.45
N GLY A 146 5.13 2.82 -8.17
CA GLY A 146 6.19 2.76 -9.16
C GLY A 146 6.11 1.49 -9.99
N LEU A 147 6.52 1.59 -11.26
CA LEU A 147 6.70 0.44 -12.14
C LEU A 147 7.83 -0.46 -11.61
N GLY A 148 7.74 -1.77 -11.81
CA GLY A 148 8.88 -2.66 -11.64
C GLY A 148 9.99 -2.33 -12.63
N GLY A 149 11.22 -2.71 -12.30
CA GLY A 149 12.36 -2.61 -13.19
C GLY A 149 12.19 -3.52 -14.41
N GLY A 150 12.41 -2.94 -15.59
CA GLY A 150 12.42 -3.68 -16.85
C GLY A 150 13.80 -4.25 -17.18
N ALA A 151 13.84 -5.02 -18.27
CA ALA A 151 15.01 -5.69 -18.83
C ALA A 151 16.30 -4.85 -18.74
N SER A 152 17.28 -5.37 -18.02
CA SER A 152 18.67 -4.93 -18.10
C SER A 152 19.55 -6.17 -18.25
N SER A 153 20.74 -6.05 -18.83
CA SER A 153 21.67 -7.16 -19.07
C SER A 153 22.18 -7.87 -17.80
N GLY A 154 21.63 -7.54 -16.62
CA GLY A 154 21.96 -8.14 -15.33
C GLY A 154 21.06 -9.33 -14.95
N PHE A 155 21.48 -10.05 -13.90
CA PHE A 155 20.78 -11.25 -13.41
C PHE A 155 19.48 -10.97 -12.64
N PHE A 156 19.26 -9.72 -12.21
CA PHE A 156 18.15 -9.30 -11.38
C PHE A 156 17.53 -7.98 -11.89
N THR A 157 16.26 -7.73 -11.54
CA THR A 157 15.58 -6.44 -11.71
C THR A 157 14.94 -6.04 -10.39
N SER A 158 14.97 -4.74 -10.05
CA SER A 158 14.37 -4.26 -8.80
C SER A 158 12.86 -4.08 -8.93
N GLY A 159 12.11 -4.24 -7.84
CA GLY A 159 10.70 -3.85 -7.80
C GLY A 159 10.49 -2.33 -7.73
N GLY A 160 9.29 -1.87 -8.09
CA GLY A 160 8.90 -0.45 -7.98
C GLY A 160 8.52 -0.05 -6.55
N SER A 161 8.67 1.23 -6.19
CA SER A 161 8.25 1.71 -4.86
C SER A 161 6.73 1.77 -4.74
N SER A 162 6.23 1.81 -3.51
CA SER A 162 4.88 2.31 -3.25
C SER A 162 4.72 3.77 -3.69
N GLY A 163 3.47 4.22 -3.82
CA GLY A 163 3.14 5.63 -3.97
C GLY A 163 3.66 6.47 -2.79
N ARG A 164 3.96 7.74 -3.04
CA ARG A 164 4.47 8.68 -2.02
C ARG A 164 3.39 9.69 -1.67
N TYR A 165 3.37 10.23 -0.46
CA TYR A 165 2.32 11.17 -0.01
C TYR A 165 2.28 12.50 -0.78
N ALA A 166 3.31 12.78 -1.60
CA ALA A 166 3.42 13.97 -2.44
C ALA A 166 3.76 13.66 -3.92
N ALA A 167 3.89 12.39 -4.30
CA ALA A 167 4.28 12.00 -5.67
C ALA A 167 3.97 10.53 -5.96
N ALA A 168 3.85 10.18 -7.24
CA ALA A 168 3.85 8.77 -7.65
C ALA A 168 5.11 8.05 -7.16
N GLY A 169 5.05 6.72 -7.05
CA GLY A 169 6.21 5.88 -6.76
C GLY A 169 7.25 5.92 -7.86
N VAL A 170 8.48 5.53 -7.55
CA VAL A 170 9.59 5.48 -8.50
C VAL A 170 9.72 4.09 -9.10
N THR A 171 10.05 4.06 -10.38
CA THR A 171 10.34 2.82 -11.09
C THR A 171 11.54 2.10 -10.47
N GLY A 172 11.46 0.76 -10.37
CA GLY A 172 12.58 -0.07 -9.96
C GLY A 172 13.76 0.07 -10.92
N GLY A 173 14.97 0.16 -10.38
CA GLY A 173 16.19 0.27 -11.18
C GLY A 173 16.63 -1.04 -11.86
N PRO A 174 17.53 -0.96 -12.85
CA PRO A 174 18.31 -2.11 -13.31
C PRO A 174 19.37 -2.51 -12.26
N ALA A 175 19.67 -3.81 -12.11
CA ALA A 175 20.52 -4.35 -11.04
C ALA A 175 21.98 -3.85 -10.97
N ALA A 176 22.45 -3.06 -11.95
CA ALA A 176 23.79 -2.49 -11.95
C ALA A 176 23.89 -1.12 -11.27
N SER A 177 22.76 -0.43 -11.08
CA SER A 177 22.73 0.82 -10.32
C SER A 177 22.36 0.44 -8.90
N GLY A 178 23.25 0.68 -7.93
CA GLY A 178 23.01 0.49 -6.50
C GLY A 178 21.93 1.43 -5.94
N ILE A 179 20.81 1.55 -6.65
CA ILE A 179 19.61 2.23 -6.21
C ILE A 179 19.06 1.37 -5.08
N PRO A 180 19.08 1.86 -3.82
CA PRO A 180 18.42 1.17 -2.73
C PRO A 180 16.94 0.92 -3.09
N PRO A 181 16.27 -0.07 -2.47
CA PRO A 181 14.86 -0.34 -2.73
C PRO A 181 14.09 0.98 -2.80
N ALA A 182 13.44 1.16 -3.95
CA ALA A 182 12.81 2.38 -4.39
C ALA A 182 12.11 3.10 -3.22
N ASN A 183 12.60 4.27 -2.83
CA ASN A 183 12.11 5.06 -1.69
C ASN A 183 10.61 5.40 -1.90
N GLY A 184 9.71 4.69 -1.22
CA GLY A 184 8.28 5.01 -1.15
C GLY A 184 7.91 5.69 0.17
N ALA A 185 6.64 6.06 0.37
CA ALA A 185 6.16 6.59 1.65
C ALA A 185 5.73 5.47 2.61
N ASP A 186 5.79 5.73 3.91
CA ASP A 186 5.23 4.88 4.96
C ASP A 186 3.84 5.41 5.37
N LEU A 187 3.06 4.59 6.09
CA LEU A 187 1.81 4.97 6.75
C LEU A 187 2.02 6.08 7.79
N PHE A 188 3.26 6.28 8.23
CA PHE A 188 3.69 7.32 9.16
C PHE A 188 4.45 8.47 8.47
N GLY A 189 4.28 8.61 7.14
CA GLY A 189 4.80 9.74 6.37
C GLY A 189 6.13 9.45 5.67
N ASN A 190 7.10 10.35 5.83
CA ASN A 190 8.35 10.28 5.09
C ASN A 190 9.32 9.28 5.73
N SER A 191 9.44 8.10 5.13
CA SER A 191 10.53 7.17 5.44
C SER A 191 11.55 7.18 4.31
N THR A 192 12.84 7.14 4.68
CA THR A 192 13.90 6.74 3.76
C THR A 192 13.80 5.22 3.58
N GLY A 193 12.97 4.78 2.63
CA GLY A 193 12.69 3.37 2.36
C GLY A 193 11.28 2.99 2.80
N SER A 194 10.43 2.60 1.86
CA SER A 194 9.10 2.10 2.19
C SER A 194 9.21 0.69 2.74
N THR A 195 8.76 0.46 3.97
CA THR A 195 8.62 -0.89 4.55
C THR A 195 7.37 -1.60 4.05
N VAL A 196 6.49 -0.89 3.32
CA VAL A 196 5.19 -1.39 2.87
C VAL A 196 5.00 -1.25 1.36
N GLY A 197 4.29 -2.18 0.75
CA GLY A 197 3.73 -2.04 -0.59
C GLY A 197 4.71 -1.97 -1.76
N HIS A 198 6.01 -2.17 -1.58
CA HIS A 198 6.95 -2.17 -2.71
C HIS A 198 6.92 -3.49 -3.48
N GLY A 199 7.26 -3.45 -4.77
CA GLY A 199 7.33 -4.62 -5.61
C GLY A 199 8.51 -5.53 -5.30
N GLY A 200 8.41 -6.79 -5.69
CA GLY A 200 9.47 -7.79 -5.59
C GLY A 200 10.45 -7.74 -6.77
N ALA A 201 11.68 -8.17 -6.54
CA ALA A 201 12.70 -8.30 -7.58
C ALA A 201 12.41 -9.48 -8.53
N GLY A 202 12.60 -9.26 -9.83
CA GLY A 202 12.61 -10.31 -10.85
C GLY A 202 14.00 -10.92 -10.99
N VAL A 203 14.07 -12.21 -11.32
CA VAL A 203 15.36 -12.92 -11.41
C VAL A 203 15.45 -13.82 -12.65
N LYS A 204 16.66 -13.87 -13.24
CA LYS A 204 17.03 -14.86 -14.25
C LYS A 204 17.46 -16.16 -13.57
N GLY A 205 16.51 -16.86 -12.99
CA GLY A 205 16.76 -18.05 -12.17
C GLY A 205 15.47 -18.56 -11.52
N PRO A 206 15.58 -19.58 -10.66
CA PRO A 206 14.41 -20.30 -10.22
C PRO A 206 13.49 -19.52 -9.28
N ASN A 207 13.96 -18.47 -8.59
CA ASN A 207 13.23 -17.90 -7.45
C ASN A 207 13.14 -16.37 -7.52
N SER A 208 11.97 -15.83 -7.84
CA SER A 208 11.74 -14.38 -7.74
C SER A 208 11.54 -13.96 -6.28
N SER A 209 11.55 -12.66 -6.04
CA SER A 209 11.15 -12.12 -4.73
C SER A 209 9.66 -11.81 -4.72
N ALA A 210 9.01 -12.10 -3.59
CA ALA A 210 7.67 -11.64 -3.30
C ALA A 210 7.61 -10.10 -3.28
N GLY A 211 6.42 -9.54 -3.53
CA GLY A 211 6.14 -8.16 -3.18
C GLY A 211 6.02 -7.99 -1.67
N VAL A 212 5.92 -6.73 -1.23
CA VAL A 212 5.76 -6.42 0.19
C VAL A 212 4.33 -6.01 0.51
N VAL A 213 3.85 -6.48 1.67
CA VAL A 213 2.51 -6.20 2.18
C VAL A 213 2.31 -4.69 2.32
N GLY A 214 1.14 -4.21 1.94
CA GLY A 214 0.72 -2.84 2.14
C GLY A 214 0.28 -2.60 3.59
N GLY A 215 -0.55 -1.58 3.79
CA GLY A 215 -1.17 -1.36 5.08
C GLY A 215 -2.16 -0.22 5.08
N VAL A 216 -2.80 -0.01 6.24
CA VAL A 216 -3.76 1.06 6.49
C VAL A 216 -3.47 1.67 7.85
N ARG A 217 -3.59 2.99 7.97
CA ARG A 217 -3.64 3.72 9.23
C ARG A 217 -4.89 4.59 9.26
N ILE A 218 -5.62 4.55 10.37
CA ILE A 218 -6.77 5.41 10.69
C ILE A 218 -6.37 6.31 11.86
N MET A 219 -6.76 7.58 11.79
CA MET A 219 -6.48 8.62 12.78
C MET A 219 -7.77 9.39 13.08
N TRP A 220 -7.99 9.75 14.34
CA TRP A 220 -9.18 10.49 14.79
C TRP A 220 -8.84 11.56 15.82
N GLY A 221 -9.80 12.45 16.06
CA GLY A 221 -9.66 13.59 16.97
C GLY A 221 -8.95 14.81 16.35
N PRO A 222 -8.69 15.84 17.17
CA PRO A 222 -7.88 17.00 16.80
C PRO A 222 -6.50 16.60 16.24
N GLY A 223 -6.03 17.30 15.19
CA GLY A 223 -4.70 17.07 14.61
C GLY A 223 -4.56 15.80 13.74
N ARG A 224 -5.65 15.10 13.41
CA ARG A 224 -5.63 13.82 12.68
C ARG A 224 -5.19 13.86 11.21
N SER A 225 -4.93 15.03 10.62
CA SER A 225 -4.75 15.17 9.17
C SER A 225 -3.40 14.64 8.68
N PHE A 226 -3.44 13.78 7.66
CA PHE A 226 -2.27 13.31 6.93
C PHE A 226 -1.99 14.22 5.71
N PRO A 227 -0.71 14.48 5.34
CA PRO A 227 0.53 13.97 5.94
C PRO A 227 1.04 14.78 7.14
N SER A 228 0.35 15.84 7.56
CA SER A 228 0.83 16.74 8.63
C SER A 228 1.04 16.06 10.00
N ASN A 229 0.34 14.97 10.29
CA ASN A 229 0.47 14.17 11.53
C ASN A 229 1.21 12.84 11.32
N ALA A 230 1.95 12.74 10.22
CA ALA A 230 2.79 11.60 9.89
C ALA A 230 3.63 11.12 11.08
N ALA A 231 4.33 12.06 11.74
CA ALA A 231 5.36 11.77 12.74
C ALA A 231 4.83 11.46 14.15
N ASP A 232 3.67 11.97 14.56
CA ASP A 232 3.22 11.89 15.96
C ASP A 232 1.69 12.00 16.06
N VAL A 233 1.05 10.91 16.47
CA VAL A 233 -0.19 10.91 17.27
C VAL A 233 -0.05 9.85 18.35
#